data_AF-A0A4Q2RBT0-F1
#
_entry.id   AF-A0A4Q2RBT0-F1
#
_cell.length_a   1.000
_cell.length_b   1.000
_cell.length_c   1.000
_cell.angle_alpha   90.00
_cell.angle_beta   90.00
_cell.angle_gamma   90.00
#
_symmetry.space_group_name_H-M   'P 1'
#
loop_
_entity.id
_entity.type
_entity.pdbx_description
1 polymer ?
#
loop_
_entity_poly.entity_id
_entity_poly.type
_entity_poly.pdbx_seq_one_letter_code
_entity_poly.pdbx_strand_id
1 'polypeptide(L)'
;MPSVRVLFATLATLFVPSAALVAAADVSPALRAQAEAVCRDDAIRLCADAISDEAAIVACMRPKRALLTGPCRKVFDAVVRDMGR
;
A
#
# COMPACT_ATOMS: atom_id res chain seq x y z
N MET A 1 6.57 31.32 34.20
CA MET A 1 6.64 31.20 35.68
C MET A 1 5.32 30.59 36.11
N PRO A 2 5.27 29.39 36.73
CA PRO A 2 6.15 28.81 37.77
C PRO A 2 7.27 27.96 37.15
N SER A 3 8.56 28.02 37.53
CA SER A 3 9.30 27.97 38.80
C SER A 3 9.42 26.58 39.44
N VAL A 4 10.63 25.99 39.21
CA VAL A 4 11.38 25.12 40.13
C VAL A 4 10.79 23.69 40.24
N ARG A 5 11.40 22.64 39.68
CA ARG A 5 12.67 22.03 40.11
C ARG A 5 13.34 21.26 38.95
N VAL A 6 14.19 21.92 38.19
CA VAL A 6 15.26 21.25 37.45
C VAL A 6 16.45 21.15 38.41
N LEU A 7 16.50 20.09 39.22
CA LEU A 7 17.74 19.59 39.82
C LEU A 7 17.44 18.29 40.57
N PHE A 8 17.57 17.13 39.92
CA PHE A 8 18.03 15.89 40.56
C PHE A 8 18.43 14.88 39.48
N ALA A 9 19.74 14.76 39.30
CA ALA A 9 20.49 13.53 39.07
C ALA A 9 20.00 12.54 37.99
N THR A 10 20.73 12.53 36.88
CA THR A 10 21.32 11.34 36.24
C THR A 10 20.52 10.04 36.26
N LEU A 11 19.87 9.73 35.14
CA LEU A 11 20.06 8.48 34.38
C LEU A 11 19.24 8.63 33.09
N ALA A 12 19.95 8.79 31.98
CA ALA A 12 19.38 8.89 30.65
C ALA A 12 18.64 7.59 30.30
N THR A 13 17.34 7.52 30.59
CA THR A 13 16.46 6.55 29.96
C THR A 13 16.26 6.99 28.52
N LEU A 14 17.10 6.46 27.63
CA LEU A 14 16.91 6.45 26.19
C LEU A 14 15.55 5.81 25.89
N PHE A 15 14.50 6.62 25.87
CA PHE A 15 13.23 6.23 25.28
C PHE A 15 13.43 6.34 23.77
N VAL A 16 13.96 5.28 23.17
CA VAL A 16 14.06 5.11 21.71
C VAL A 16 12.62 5.00 21.21
N PRO A 17 12.07 5.99 20.49
CA PRO A 17 10.80 5.77 19.83
C PRO A 17 11.09 4.77 18.71
N SER A 18 10.62 3.54 18.84
CA SER A 18 10.63 2.57 17.77
C SER A 18 9.77 3.11 16.63
N ALA A 19 10.39 3.79 15.67
CA ALA A 19 9.76 4.12 14.41
C ALA A 19 9.48 2.79 13.70
N ALA A 20 8.26 2.27 13.85
CA ALA A 20 7.74 1.27 12.95
C ALA A 20 7.63 1.93 11.57
N LEU A 21 8.64 1.70 10.72
CA LEU A 21 8.54 2.02 9.29
C LEU A 21 7.37 1.18 8.75
N VAL A 22 6.24 1.82 8.51
CA VAL A 22 5.21 1.26 7.63
C VAL A 22 5.84 1.29 6.23
N ALA A 23 6.34 0.15 5.78
CA ALA A 23 6.77 -0.02 4.40
C ALA A 23 5.52 0.16 3.52
N ALA A 24 5.43 1.29 2.84
CA ALA A 24 4.52 1.41 1.71
C ALA A 24 4.98 0.36 0.69
N ALA A 25 4.07 -0.52 0.28
CA ALA A 25 4.35 -1.48 -0.78
C ALA A 25 4.51 -0.69 -2.10
N ASP A 26 5.74 -0.32 -2.44
CA ASP A 26 6.06 0.47 -3.61
C ASP A 26 5.99 -0.40 -4.88
N VAL A 27 4.85 -0.35 -5.59
CA VAL A 27 4.75 -0.94 -6.94
C VAL A 27 5.53 -0.08 -7.92
N SER A 28 6.36 -0.70 -8.77
CA SER A 28 7.11 0.04 -9.77
C SER A 28 6.20 0.88 -10.68
N PRO A 29 6.55 2.15 -10.97
CA PRO A 29 5.65 3.07 -11.70
C PRO A 29 5.32 2.59 -13.11
N ALA A 30 6.26 1.88 -13.76
CA ALA A 30 6.04 1.29 -15.07
C ALA A 30 5.01 0.14 -15.02
N LEU A 31 5.09 -0.70 -13.97
CA LEU A 31 4.13 -1.79 -13.78
C LEU A 31 2.74 -1.27 -13.43
N ARG A 32 2.66 -0.21 -12.61
CA ARG A 32 1.41 0.48 -12.32
C ARG A 32 0.75 1.03 -13.59
N ALA A 33 1.49 1.79 -14.40
CA ALA A 33 0.96 2.35 -15.64
C ALA A 33 0.47 1.24 -16.61
N GLN A 34 1.19 0.12 -16.66
CA GLN A 34 0.76 -1.05 -17.43
C GLN A 34 -0.52 -1.67 -16.84
N ALA A 35 -0.61 -1.82 -15.52
CA ALA A 35 -1.79 -2.35 -14.86
C ALA A 35 -3.02 -1.46 -15.10
N GLU A 36 -2.88 -0.15 -14.96
CA GLU A 36 -3.94 0.82 -15.25
C GLU A 36 -4.42 0.74 -16.71
N ALA A 37 -3.52 0.58 -17.67
CA ALA A 37 -3.88 0.47 -19.08
C ALA A 37 -4.61 -0.84 -19.39
N VAL A 38 -4.13 -1.96 -18.84
CA VAL A 38 -4.63 -3.30 -19.19
C VAL A 38 -5.86 -3.68 -18.37
N CYS A 39 -5.93 -3.27 -17.10
CA CYS A 39 -6.99 -3.66 -16.18
C CYS A 39 -8.14 -2.67 -16.06
N ARG A 40 -8.11 -1.53 -16.78
CA ARG A 40 -9.15 -0.48 -16.67
C ARG A 40 -10.57 -1.02 -16.83
N ASP A 41 -10.82 -1.78 -17.90
CA ASP A 41 -12.15 -2.30 -18.21
C ASP A 41 -12.62 -3.28 -17.13
N ASP A 42 -11.74 -4.20 -16.72
CA ASP A 42 -12.01 -5.13 -15.62
C ASP A 42 -12.25 -4.40 -14.28
N ALA A 43 -11.53 -3.29 -14.02
CA ALA A 43 -11.73 -2.46 -12.84
C ALA A 43 -13.11 -1.82 -12.83
N ILE A 44 -13.53 -1.23 -13.94
CA ILE A 44 -14.84 -0.59 -14.09
C ILE A 44 -15.96 -1.64 -13.98
N ARG A 45 -15.81 -2.78 -14.65
CA ARG A 45 -16.82 -3.83 -14.68
C ARG A 45 -16.98 -4.54 -13.34
N LEU A 46 -15.88 -4.78 -12.61
CA LEU A 46 -15.88 -5.62 -11.41
C LEU A 46 -15.80 -4.82 -10.10
N CYS A 47 -15.23 -3.61 -10.12
CA CYS A 47 -14.77 -2.89 -8.94
C CYS A 47 -15.01 -1.37 -9.03
N ALA A 48 -16.09 -0.93 -9.68
CA ALA A 48 -16.40 0.49 -9.92
C ALA A 48 -16.28 1.37 -8.66
N ASP A 49 -16.73 0.87 -7.51
CA ASP A 49 -16.73 1.60 -6.24
C ASP A 49 -15.32 1.76 -5.62
N ALA A 50 -14.32 1.03 -6.13
CA ALA A 50 -12.98 1.00 -5.60
C ALA A 50 -11.96 1.76 -6.46
N ILE A 51 -12.37 2.37 -7.59
CA ILE A 51 -11.46 2.96 -8.59
C ILE A 51 -10.67 4.17 -8.08
N SER A 52 -11.18 4.83 -7.04
CA SER A 52 -10.56 6.03 -6.45
C SER A 52 -9.25 5.75 -5.71
N ASP A 53 -8.97 4.50 -5.36
CA ASP A 53 -7.80 4.14 -4.57
C ASP A 53 -7.16 2.85 -5.11
N GLU A 54 -5.84 2.90 -5.34
CA GLU A 54 -5.11 1.78 -5.92
C GLU A 54 -5.15 0.54 -5.01
N ALA A 55 -5.03 0.73 -3.69
CA ALA A 55 -5.10 -0.36 -2.74
C ALA A 55 -6.51 -0.95 -2.66
N ALA A 56 -7.55 -0.12 -2.78
CA ALA A 56 -8.94 -0.55 -2.85
C ALA A 56 -9.23 -1.34 -4.13
N ILE A 57 -8.75 -0.88 -5.31
CA ILE A 57 -8.82 -1.67 -6.56
C ILE A 57 -8.17 -3.03 -6.35
N VAL A 58 -6.95 -3.05 -5.81
CA VAL A 58 -6.19 -4.30 -5.64
C VAL A 58 -6.90 -5.24 -4.67
N ALA A 59 -7.43 -4.71 -3.57
CA ALA A 59 -8.21 -5.47 -2.60
C ALA A 59 -9.51 -6.02 -3.21
N CYS A 60 -10.21 -5.25 -4.06
CA CYS A 60 -11.42 -5.69 -4.74
C CYS A 60 -11.15 -6.75 -5.83
N MET A 61 -10.09 -6.56 -6.61
CA MET A 61 -9.72 -7.48 -7.71
C MET A 61 -9.16 -8.80 -7.20
N ARG A 62 -8.50 -8.83 -6.04
CA ARG A 62 -7.86 -10.03 -5.49
C ARG A 62 -8.82 -11.24 -5.35
N PRO A 63 -10.00 -11.14 -4.71
CA PRO A 63 -10.96 -12.25 -4.68
C PRO A 63 -11.62 -12.51 -6.04
N LYS A 64 -11.65 -11.51 -6.94
CA LYS A 64 -12.24 -11.60 -8.29
C LYS A 64 -11.23 -11.97 -9.37
N ARG A 65 -10.03 -12.41 -9.01
CA ARG A 65 -8.93 -12.72 -9.93
C ARG A 65 -9.32 -13.67 -11.06
N ALA A 66 -10.18 -14.65 -10.79
CA ALA A 66 -10.68 -15.60 -11.79
C ALA A 66 -11.58 -14.95 -12.86
N LEU A 67 -12.22 -13.82 -12.53
CA LEU A 67 -13.11 -13.06 -13.41
C LEU A 67 -12.39 -12.02 -14.27
N LEU A 68 -11.10 -11.77 -13.99
CA LEU A 68 -10.25 -10.88 -14.78
C LEU A 68 -9.97 -11.50 -16.15
N THR A 69 -9.89 -10.66 -17.16
CA THR A 69 -9.42 -11.05 -18.49
C THR A 69 -8.00 -11.63 -18.42
N GLY A 70 -7.65 -12.48 -19.39
CA GLY A 70 -6.32 -13.10 -19.46
C GLY A 70 -5.16 -12.09 -19.39
N PRO A 71 -5.19 -10.99 -20.15
CA PRO A 71 -4.18 -9.93 -20.06
C PRO A 71 -4.13 -9.25 -18.70
N CYS A 72 -5.26 -8.78 -18.16
CA CYS A 72 -5.28 -8.09 -16.87
C CYS A 72 -4.80 -9.00 -15.74
N ARG A 73 -5.25 -10.26 -15.70
CA ARG A 73 -4.83 -11.22 -14.68
C ARG A 73 -3.31 -11.39 -14.61
N LYS A 74 -2.62 -11.44 -15.76
CA LYS A 74 -1.15 -11.57 -15.81
C LYS A 74 -0.45 -10.37 -15.19
N VAL A 75 -0.91 -9.15 -15.51
CA VAL A 75 -0.31 -7.91 -14.99
C VAL A 75 -0.66 -7.75 -13.51
N PHE A 76 -1.90 -8.03 -13.12
CA PHE A 76 -2.35 -8.02 -11.73
C PHE A 76 -1.51 -8.97 -10.86
N ASP A 77 -1.20 -10.18 -11.35
CA ASP A 77 -0.32 -11.11 -10.63
C ASP A 77 1.11 -10.56 -10.46
N ALA A 78 1.61 -9.79 -11.43
CA ALA A 78 2.87 -9.09 -11.28
C ALA A 78 2.78 -7.99 -10.21
N VAL A 79 1.70 -7.20 -10.18
CA VAL A 79 1.46 -6.17 -9.16
C VAL A 79 1.42 -6.80 -7.76
N VAL A 80 0.64 -7.87 -7.57
CA VAL A 80 0.52 -8.54 -6.26
C VAL A 80 1.87 -9.11 -5.78
N ARG A 81 2.70 -9.62 -6.71
CA ARG A 81 4.05 -10.09 -6.37
C ARG A 81 5.00 -8.94 -6.03
N ASP A 82 4.90 -7.80 -6.72
CA ASP A 82 5.74 -6.62 -6.47
C ASP A 82 5.41 -5.99 -5.10
N MET A 83 4.13 -5.94 -4.73
CA MET A 83 3.68 -5.45 -3.42
C MET A 83 4.13 -6.31 -2.22
N GLY A 84 4.49 -7.58 -2.46
CA GLY A 84 4.96 -8.50 -1.43
C GLY A 84 6.48 -8.65 -1.40
N ARG A 85 7.20 -7.90 -2.24
CA ARG A 85 8.67 -7.80 -2.19
C ARG A 85 9.08 -6.83 -1.08
#